data_AF-A0AAW1WFS6-F1
#
_entry.id   AF-A0AAW1WFS6-F1
#
_cell.length_a   1.000
_cell.length_b   1.000
_cell.length_c   1.000
_cell.angle_alpha   90.00
_cell.angle_beta   90.00
_cell.angle_gamma   90.00
#
_symmetry.space_group_name_H-M   'P 1'
#
loop_
_entity.id
_entity.type
_entity.pdbx_description
1 polymer ?
#
loop_
_entity_poly.entity_id
_entity_poly.type
_entity_poly.pdbx_seq_one_letter_code
_entity_poly.pdbx_strand_id
1 'polypeptide(L)'
;MENPTQVNDIVSDIAQKPFMIGGMPRPVRARKAKMEMFDDRPVKPGRTIQFRWLEPNDPDFEVAKELKELARIHAVQAEYVLKKQLEDEEKLEEQHQEALKATHKKYKMVQSVIADGTTRQLARGYHLRVADD
;
A
#
# COMPACT_ATOMS: atom_id res chain seq x y z
N MET A 1 14.91 8.94 14.69
CA MET A 1 15.93 8.85 13.63
C MET A 1 16.75 10.10 13.71
N GLU A 2 17.99 9.99 14.19
CA GLU A 2 18.82 11.16 14.50
C GLU A 2 19.64 11.63 13.28
N ASN A 3 19.81 10.78 12.26
CA ASN A 3 20.67 11.06 11.11
C ASN A 3 19.88 11.10 9.78
N PRO A 4 19.97 12.18 8.97
CA PRO A 4 19.32 12.26 7.67
C PRO A 4 19.76 11.21 6.65
N THR A 5 20.99 10.68 6.72
CA THR A 5 21.44 9.61 5.81
C THR A 5 20.69 8.31 6.08
N GLN A 6 20.55 7.93 7.36
CA GLN A 6 19.78 6.75 7.76
C GLN A 6 18.32 6.82 7.29
N VAL A 7 17.70 8.01 7.32
CA VAL A 7 16.33 8.20 6.82
C VAL A 7 16.25 7.93 5.31
N ASN A 8 17.23 8.37 4.54
CA ASN A 8 17.28 8.11 3.09
C ASN A 8 17.43 6.63 2.80
N ASP A 9 18.32 5.96 3.53
CA ASP A 9 18.60 4.54 3.34
C ASP A 9 17.34 3.72 3.65
N ILE A 10 16.64 4.03 4.75
CA ILE A 10 15.40 3.34 5.12
C ILE A 10 14.29 3.57 4.09
N VAL A 11 14.13 4.81 3.60
CA VAL A 11 13.13 5.11 2.55
C VAL A 11 13.47 4.36 1.26
N SER A 12 14.75 4.27 0.90
CA SER A 12 15.22 3.51 -0.26
C SER A 12 14.98 2.01 -0.07
N ASP A 13 15.31 1.46 1.09
CA ASP A 13 15.15 0.03 1.40
C ASP A 13 13.69 -0.39 1.36
N ILE A 14 12.78 0.39 1.95
CA ILE A 14 11.32 0.13 1.92
C ILE A 14 10.77 0.24 0.49
N ALA A 15 11.34 1.09 -0.36
CA ALA A 15 10.93 1.21 -1.76
C ALA A 15 11.40 0.02 -2.61
N GLN A 16 12.57 -0.54 -2.32
CA GLN A 16 13.15 -1.65 -3.06
C GLN A 16 12.69 -3.03 -2.57
N LYS A 17 12.41 -3.16 -1.27
CA LYS A 17 12.07 -4.43 -0.62
C LYS A 17 10.72 -4.27 0.11
N PRO A 18 9.77 -5.20 -0.09
CA PRO A 18 8.48 -5.13 0.58
C PRO A 18 8.67 -5.31 2.08
N PHE A 19 8.43 -4.23 2.83
CA PHE A 19 8.44 -4.25 4.29
C PHE A 19 7.00 -4.41 4.80
N MET A 20 6.73 -5.48 5.55
CA MET A 20 5.38 -5.81 6.03
C MET A 20 5.27 -5.59 7.54
N ILE A 21 4.19 -4.96 7.98
CA ILE A 21 3.87 -4.78 9.40
C ILE A 21 2.64 -5.64 9.72
N GLY A 22 2.88 -6.85 10.26
CA GLY A 22 1.90 -7.69 10.97
C GLY A 22 0.63 -8.16 10.22
N GLY A 23 0.25 -9.43 10.44
CA GLY A 23 -1.08 -9.96 10.09
C GLY A 23 -1.31 -10.22 8.60
N MET A 24 -1.53 -9.17 7.81
CA MET A 24 -1.76 -9.24 6.37
C MET A 24 -0.51 -8.78 5.60
N PRO A 25 -0.15 -9.43 4.49
CA PRO A 25 1.07 -9.12 3.75
C PRO A 25 0.93 -7.84 2.90
N ARG A 26 0.72 -6.69 3.56
CA ARG A 26 0.59 -5.37 2.93
C ARG A 26 1.91 -4.61 3.04
N PRO A 27 2.63 -4.37 1.93
CA PRO A 27 3.88 -3.62 1.96
C PRO A 27 3.66 -2.16 2.36
N VAL A 28 4.41 -1.70 3.34
CA VAL A 28 4.42 -0.31 3.78
C VAL A 28 5.11 0.55 2.73
N ARG A 29 4.64 1.79 2.56
CA ARG A 29 5.29 2.81 1.73
C ARG A 29 5.83 3.92 2.63
N ALA A 30 7.14 4.17 2.55
CA ALA A 30 7.78 5.24 3.29
C ALA A 30 7.94 6.50 2.43
N ARG A 31 7.70 7.67 3.04
CA ARG A 31 8.00 8.98 2.46
C ARG A 31 8.55 9.89 3.55
N LYS A 32 9.46 10.79 3.17
CA LYS A 32 9.93 11.84 4.08
C LYS A 32 8.76 12.74 4.49
N ALA A 33 8.62 12.97 5.79
CA ALA A 33 7.64 13.92 6.29
C ALA A 33 7.97 15.33 5.75
N LYS A 34 6.95 16.04 5.27
CA LYS A 34 7.04 17.43 4.86
C LYS A 34 6.28 18.29 5.86
N MET A 35 6.70 19.54 6.07
CA MET A 35 5.99 20.45 6.98
C MET A 35 4.50 20.63 6.61
N GLU A 36 4.15 20.48 5.33
CA GLU A 36 2.76 20.58 4.86
C GLU A 36 1.86 19.43 5.31
N MET A 37 2.44 18.32 5.79
CA MET A 37 1.71 17.15 6.29
C MET A 37 1.26 17.29 7.74
N PHE A 38 1.68 18.35 8.44
CA PHE A 38 1.37 18.57 9.85
C PHE A 38 0.38 19.73 10.03
N ASP A 39 -0.46 19.63 11.06
CA ASP A 39 -1.52 20.59 11.38
C ASP A 39 -0.98 21.83 12.08
N ASP A 40 0.10 21.69 12.85
CA ASP A 40 0.78 22.74 13.63
C ASP A 40 1.73 23.61 12.79
N ARG A 41 1.62 23.54 11.45
CA ARG A 41 2.51 24.29 10.57
C ARG A 41 2.37 25.81 10.79
N PRO A 42 3.49 26.55 10.89
CA PRO A 42 3.43 27.99 10.95
C PRO A 42 2.83 28.55 9.65
N VAL A 43 2.10 29.66 9.76
CA VAL A 43 1.57 30.38 8.60
C VAL A 43 2.75 30.73 7.66
N LYS A 44 2.62 30.43 6.36
CA LYS A 44 3.68 30.76 5.38
C LYS A 44 3.98 32.27 5.49
N PRO A 45 5.23 32.68 5.79
CA PRO A 45 5.56 34.08 5.99
C PRO A 45 5.24 34.88 4.72
N GLY A 46 4.60 36.04 4.89
CA GLY A 46 4.16 36.90 3.79
C GLY A 46 2.83 36.53 3.15
N ARG A 47 2.16 35.46 3.57
CA ARG A 47 0.83 35.09 3.06
C ARG A 47 -0.28 35.74 3.89
N THR A 48 -0.91 36.77 3.35
CA THR A 48 -2.19 37.29 3.84
C THR A 48 -3.33 36.59 3.11
N ILE A 49 -4.15 35.83 3.84
CA ILE A 49 -5.37 35.22 3.28
C ILE A 49 -6.52 36.17 3.56
N GLN A 50 -7.13 36.70 2.51
CA GLN A 50 -8.36 37.50 2.61
C GLN A 50 -9.52 36.68 2.07
N PHE A 51 -10.66 36.75 2.74
CA PHE A 51 -11.88 36.07 2.33
C PHE A 51 -12.95 37.11 2.01
N ARG A 52 -13.61 36.95 0.86
CA ARG A 52 -14.74 37.77 0.44
C ARG A 52 -15.75 36.88 -0.28
N TRP A 53 -17.03 37.10 0.00
CA TRP A 53 -18.11 36.52 -0.79
C TRP A 53 -18.30 37.34 -2.07
N LEU A 54 -18.34 36.66 -3.21
CA LEU A 54 -18.54 37.31 -4.50
C LEU A 54 -20.03 37.47 -4.78
N GLU A 55 -20.41 38.67 -5.19
CA GLU A 55 -21.75 38.96 -5.69
C GLU A 55 -21.85 38.62 -7.18
N PRO A 56 -23.04 38.33 -7.73
CA PRO A 56 -23.21 38.02 -9.15
C PRO A 56 -22.71 39.09 -10.12
N ASN A 57 -22.63 40.34 -9.68
CA ASN A 57 -22.14 41.47 -10.49
C ASN A 57 -20.61 41.64 -10.44
N ASP A 58 -19.90 40.84 -9.63
CA ASP A 58 -18.45 40.91 -9.51
C ASP A 58 -17.78 40.30 -10.76
N PRO A 59 -16.75 40.94 -11.35
CA PRO A 59 -16.09 40.44 -12.55
C PRO A 59 -15.53 39.02 -12.41
N ASP A 60 -15.16 38.61 -11.19
CA ASP A 60 -14.57 37.30 -10.93
C ASP A 60 -15.62 36.22 -10.60
N PHE A 61 -16.91 36.56 -10.57
CA PHE A 61 -17.98 35.65 -10.16
C PHE A 61 -18.08 34.40 -11.04
N GLU A 62 -18.00 34.56 -12.36
CA GLU A 62 -18.08 33.41 -13.29
C GLU A 62 -16.85 32.50 -13.17
N VAL A 63 -15.65 33.07 -12.98
CA VAL A 63 -14.43 32.28 -12.74
C VAL A 63 -14.54 31.46 -11.45
N ALA A 64 -15.03 32.07 -10.37
CA ALA A 64 -15.24 31.38 -9.11
C ALA A 64 -16.28 30.26 -9.20
N LYS A 65 -17.31 30.45 -10.02
CA LYS A 65 -18.35 29.45 -10.31
C LYS A 65 -17.80 28.27 -11.11
N GLU A 66 -16.98 28.52 -12.12
CA GLU A 66 -16.27 27.46 -12.87
C GLU A 66 -15.33 26.67 -11.95
N LEU A 67 -14.54 27.35 -11.10
CA LEU A 67 -13.66 26.69 -10.13
C LEU A 67 -14.45 25.83 -9.13
N LYS A 68 -15.62 26.30 -8.69
CA LYS A 68 -16.51 25.53 -7.82
C LYS A 68 -17.02 24.26 -8.50
N GLU A 69 -17.38 24.35 -9.77
CA GLU A 69 -17.85 23.19 -10.54
C GLU A 69 -16.70 22.20 -10.79
N LEU A 70 -15.52 22.69 -11.14
CA LEU A 70 -14.31 21.87 -11.25
C LEU A 70 -14.01 21.13 -9.93
N ALA A 71 -14.09 21.82 -8.80
CA ALA A 71 -13.87 21.21 -7.49
C ALA A 71 -14.88 20.10 -7.19
N ARG A 72 -16.14 20.25 -7.61
CA ARG A 72 -17.17 19.19 -7.49
C ARG A 72 -16.85 17.99 -8.35
N ILE A 73 -16.46 18.21 -9.61
CA ILE A 73 -16.06 17.14 -10.53
C ILE A 73 -14.88 16.36 -9.94
N HIS A 74 -13.85 17.06 -9.45
CA HIS A 74 -12.68 16.43 -8.84
C HIS A 74 -13.05 15.64 -7.57
N ALA A 75 -13.98 16.14 -6.75
CA ALA A 75 -14.43 15.41 -5.57
C ALA A 75 -15.10 14.08 -5.94
N VAL A 76 -15.99 14.09 -6.94
CA VAL A 76 -16.67 12.87 -7.44
C VAL A 76 -15.66 11.91 -8.07
N GLN A 77 -14.70 12.42 -8.86
CA GLN A 77 -13.65 11.60 -9.44
C GLN A 77 -12.75 10.95 -8.37
N ALA A 78 -12.39 11.70 -7.33
CA ALA A 78 -11.58 11.18 -6.22
C ALA A 78 -12.34 10.09 -5.45
N GLU A 79 -13.63 10.29 -5.18
CA GLU A 79 -14.48 9.28 -4.54
C GLU A 79 -14.59 8.02 -5.39
N TYR A 80 -14.79 8.17 -6.71
CA TYR A 80 -14.84 7.05 -7.64
C TYR A 80 -13.54 6.24 -7.66
N VAL A 81 -12.39 6.93 -7.76
CA VAL A 81 -11.07 6.28 -7.75
C VAL A 81 -10.84 5.55 -6.43
N LEU A 82 -11.20 6.16 -5.30
CA LEU A 82 -11.06 5.53 -3.99
C LEU A 82 -11.90 4.25 -3.89
N LYS A 83 -13.17 4.31 -4.32
CA LYS A 83 -14.04 3.15 -4.36
C LYS A 83 -13.45 2.03 -5.21
N LYS A 84 -12.92 2.37 -6.39
CA LYS A 84 -12.30 1.40 -7.29
C LYS A 84 -11.06 0.73 -6.66
N GLN A 85 -10.24 1.52 -5.97
CA GLN A 85 -9.08 1.00 -5.24
C GLN A 85 -9.48 0.02 -4.13
N LEU A 86 -10.54 0.32 -3.37
CA LEU A 86 -11.06 -0.57 -2.33
C LEU A 86 -11.56 -1.91 -2.92
N GLU A 87 -12.31 -1.86 -4.02
CA GLU A 87 -12.78 -3.08 -4.71
C GLU A 87 -11.61 -3.93 -5.23
N ASP A 88 -10.55 -3.30 -5.73
CA ASP A 88 -9.37 -4.00 -6.23
C ASP A 88 -8.54 -4.59 -5.07
N GLU A 89 -8.46 -3.89 -3.92
CA GLU A 89 -7.85 -4.42 -2.70
C GLU A 89 -8.60 -5.63 -2.13
N GLU A 90 -9.94 -5.61 -2.14
CA GLU A 90 -10.77 -6.73 -1.68
C GLU A 90 -10.55 -7.98 -2.54
N LYS A 91 -10.59 -7.83 -3.87
CA LYS A 91 -10.31 -8.93 -4.81
C LYS A 91 -8.89 -9.48 -4.65
N LEU A 92 -7.92 -8.60 -4.39
CA LEU A 92 -6.54 -9.00 -4.17
C LEU A 92 -6.40 -9.83 -2.89
N GLU A 93 -7.09 -9.44 -1.81
CA GLU A 93 -7.13 -10.19 -0.56
C GLU A 93 -7.73 -11.60 -0.74
N GLU A 94 -8.84 -11.71 -1.48
CA GLU A 94 -9.45 -13.01 -1.82
C GLU A 94 -8.47 -13.93 -2.55
N GLN A 95 -7.81 -13.40 -3.59
CA GLN A 95 -6.80 -14.14 -4.35
C GLN A 95 -5.64 -14.60 -3.47
N HIS A 96 -5.15 -13.73 -2.57
CA HIS A 96 -4.10 -14.09 -1.62
C HIS A 96 -4.54 -15.19 -0.67
N GLN A 97 -5.78 -15.14 -0.17
CA GLN A 97 -6.30 -16.14 0.75
C GLN A 97 -6.45 -17.51 0.08
N GLU A 98 -6.92 -17.55 -1.16
CA GLU A 98 -6.99 -18.78 -1.96
C GLU A 98 -5.61 -19.37 -2.24
N ALA A 99 -4.66 -18.53 -2.65
CA ALA A 99 -3.28 -18.94 -2.88
C ALA A 99 -2.62 -19.48 -1.61
N LEU A 100 -2.89 -18.86 -0.45
CA LEU A 100 -2.39 -19.32 0.85
C LEU A 100 -2.96 -20.70 1.21
N LYS A 101 -4.27 -20.90 1.05
CA LYS A 101 -4.92 -22.21 1.29
C LYS A 101 -4.34 -23.29 0.39
N ALA A 102 -4.16 -23.00 -0.90
CA ALA A 102 -3.59 -23.94 -1.87
C ALA A 102 -2.13 -24.29 -1.52
N THR A 103 -1.33 -23.28 -1.17
CA THR A 103 0.08 -23.47 -0.78
C THR A 103 0.20 -24.28 0.51
N HIS A 104 -0.63 -23.98 1.50
CA HIS A 104 -0.68 -24.74 2.76
C HIS A 104 -1.05 -26.20 2.53
N LYS A 105 -2.02 -26.47 1.65
CA LYS A 105 -2.40 -27.84 1.28
C LYS A 105 -1.24 -28.59 0.62
N LYS A 106 -0.53 -27.95 -0.31
CA LYS A 106 0.67 -28.53 -0.94
C LYS A 106 1.75 -28.83 0.09
N TYR A 107 2.03 -27.89 1.00
CA TYR A 107 3.01 -28.07 2.07
C TYR A 107 2.65 -29.25 2.97
N LYS A 108 1.40 -29.34 3.44
CA LYS A 108 0.93 -30.47 4.26
C LYS A 108 1.06 -31.81 3.54
N MET A 109 0.78 -31.86 2.24
CA MET A 109 0.92 -33.09 1.45
C MET A 109 2.39 -33.51 1.33
N VAL A 110 3.31 -32.58 1.10
CA VAL A 110 4.75 -32.88 1.10
C VAL A 110 5.20 -33.37 2.47
N GLN A 111 4.76 -32.69 3.54
CA GLN A 111 5.08 -33.06 4.91
C GLN A 111 4.58 -34.46 5.26
N SER A 112 3.37 -34.84 4.84
CA SER A 112 2.84 -36.19 5.08
C SER A 112 3.63 -37.26 4.34
N VAL A 113 3.99 -37.03 3.07
CA VAL A 113 4.79 -37.99 2.27
C VAL A 113 6.19 -38.20 2.88
N ILE A 114 6.78 -37.16 3.47
CA ILE A 114 8.03 -37.25 4.23
C ILE A 114 7.82 -38.03 5.53
N ALA A 115 6.80 -37.70 6.32
CA ALA A 115 6.50 -38.35 7.61
C ALA A 115 6.19 -39.85 7.47
N ASP A 116 5.45 -40.23 6.42
CA ASP A 116 5.06 -41.61 6.15
C ASP A 116 6.23 -42.47 5.59
N GLY A 117 7.41 -41.88 5.39
CA GLY A 117 8.62 -42.58 4.92
C GLY A 117 8.64 -42.88 3.43
N THR A 118 7.58 -42.53 2.70
CA THR A 118 7.47 -42.68 1.23
C THR A 118 8.62 -41.98 0.51
N THR A 119 9.02 -40.79 0.97
CA THR A 119 10.18 -40.06 0.40
C THR A 119 11.48 -40.86 0.48
N ARG A 120 11.73 -41.56 1.61
CA ARG A 120 12.92 -42.41 1.77
C ARG A 120 12.87 -43.65 0.87
N GLN A 121 11.68 -44.25 0.71
CA GLN A 121 11.50 -45.39 -0.20
C GLN A 121 11.78 -45.00 -1.66
N LEU A 122 11.22 -43.86 -2.12
CA LEU A 122 11.46 -43.34 -3.45
C LEU A 122 12.94 -43.01 -3.67
N ALA A 123 13.60 -42.36 -2.71
CA ALA A 123 15.01 -42.03 -2.82
C ALA A 123 15.92 -43.26 -2.95
N ARG A 124 15.60 -44.36 -2.24
CA ARG A 124 16.29 -45.65 -2.43
C ARG A 124 16.15 -46.18 -3.86
N GLY A 125 14.94 -46.09 -4.44
CA GLY A 125 14.67 -46.54 -5.81
C GLY A 125 15.36 -45.71 -6.89
N TYR A 126 15.58 -44.41 -6.63
CA TYR A 126 16.26 -43.49 -7.55
C TYR A 126 17.75 -43.26 -7.23
N HIS A 127 18.31 -43.98 -6.25
CA HIS A 127 19.69 -43.78 -5.77
C HIS A 127 20.02 -42.33 -5.36
N LEU A 128 19.03 -41.60 -4.84
CA LEU A 128 19.18 -40.24 -4.35
C LEU A 128 19.51 -40.25 -2.86
N ARG A 129 20.42 -39.36 -2.44
CA ARG A 129 20.68 -39.11 -1.02
C ARG A 129 19.65 -38.11 -0.50
N VAL A 130 18.83 -38.54 0.46
CA VAL A 130 17.99 -37.64 1.26
C VAL A 130 18.84 -37.23 2.46
N ALA A 131 18.93 -35.93 2.76
CA ALA A 131 19.52 -35.50 4.02
C ALA A 131 18.63 -36.01 5.16
N ASP A 132 19.23 -36.68 6.15
CA ASP A 132 18.51 -36.98 7.39
C ASP A 132 18.36 -35.65 8.17
N ASP A 133 17.18 -35.46 8.77
CA ASP A 133 16.89 -34.32 9.66
C ASP A 133 17.89 -34.21 10.82
#